data_AF-S2LHT5-F1
#
_entry.id   AF-S2LHT5-F1
#
_cell.length_a   1.000
_cell.length_b   1.000
_cell.length_c   1.000
_cell.angle_alpha   90.00
_cell.angle_beta   90.00
_cell.angle_gamma   90.00
#
_symmetry.space_group_name_H-M   'P 1'
#
loop_
_entity.id
_entity.type
_entity.pdbx_description
1 polymer ?
#
loop_
_entity_poly.entity_id
_entity_poly.type
_entity_poly.pdbx_seq_one_letter_code
_entity_poly.pdbx_strand_id
1 'polypeptide(L)'
;MDIKLHKQATTTPKIRAEIQAAPASISDSELARQYGVSDSTIRRWRYRDDVHDRSHTRHKLLATLTTEQEAVLIAAREFLRLGLDDLLVVAREFLAPQLSRSALHRMLKRREVPTLAELARRDTEDGEAPKHKPFRDYV
;
A
#
# COMPACT_ATOMS: atom_id res chain seq x y z
N MET A 1 -15.57 -4.10 12.06
CA MET A 1 -14.14 -4.15 11.69
C MET A 1 -13.73 -5.61 11.62
N ASP A 2 -13.21 -6.09 10.49
CA ASP A 2 -12.69 -7.45 10.38
C ASP A 2 -11.30 -7.52 10.99
N ILE A 3 -11.20 -8.11 12.19
CA ILE A 3 -9.94 -8.30 12.90
C ILE A 3 -9.45 -9.71 12.61
N LYS A 4 -8.39 -9.84 11.81
CA LYS A 4 -7.70 -11.12 11.57
C LYS A 4 -6.79 -11.44 12.76
N LEU A 5 -7.36 -12.08 13.78
CA LEU A 5 -6.64 -12.46 14.99
C LEU A 5 -6.26 -13.95 14.97
N HIS A 6 -5.02 -14.27 15.33
CA HIS A 6 -4.62 -15.66 15.54
C HIS A 6 -5.33 -16.22 16.79
N LYS A 7 -5.75 -17.50 16.75
CA LYS A 7 -6.49 -18.15 17.85
C LYS A 7 -5.75 -18.10 19.20
N GLN A 8 -4.43 -18.06 19.17
CA GLN A 8 -3.56 -18.04 20.36
C GLN A 8 -3.00 -16.64 20.67
N ALA A 9 -3.56 -15.57 20.09
CA ALA A 9 -3.07 -14.22 20.36
C ALA A 9 -3.40 -13.80 21.79
N THR A 10 -2.37 -13.59 22.62
CA THR A 10 -2.53 -13.19 24.03
C THR A 10 -2.94 -11.72 24.19
N THR A 11 -2.38 -10.80 23.39
CA THR A 11 -2.68 -9.36 23.48
C THR A 11 -3.72 -8.93 22.46
N THR A 12 -4.96 -9.36 22.67
CA THR A 12 -6.09 -9.03 21.79
C THR A 12 -6.51 -7.56 21.95
N PRO A 13 -7.19 -6.95 20.97
CA PRO A 13 -7.75 -5.59 21.11
C PRO A 13 -8.63 -5.42 22.34
N LYS A 14 -9.36 -6.46 22.73
CA LYS A 14 -10.15 -6.48 23.97
C LYS A 14 -9.25 -6.33 25.20
N ILE A 15 -8.21 -7.15 25.31
CA ILE A 15 -7.26 -7.10 26.44
C ILE A 15 -6.52 -5.77 26.48
N ARG A 16 -6.16 -5.20 25.33
CA ARG A 16 -5.51 -3.88 25.25
C ARG A 16 -6.43 -2.77 25.75
N ALA A 17 -7.73 -2.83 25.42
CA ALA A 17 -8.73 -1.89 25.94
C ALA A 17 -8.91 -2.03 27.47
N GLU A 18 -8.90 -3.26 27.99
CA GLU A 18 -8.95 -3.49 29.44
C GLU A 18 -7.70 -2.93 30.14
N ILE A 19 -6.51 -3.08 29.56
CA ILE A 19 -5.27 -2.50 30.08
C ILE A 19 -5.32 -0.96 30.09
N GLN A 20 -5.91 -0.33 29.07
CA GLN A 20 -6.08 1.13 29.02
C GLN A 20 -7.10 1.65 30.03
N ALA A 21 -8.17 0.90 30.26
CA ALA A 21 -9.20 1.23 31.24
C ALA A 21 -8.77 0.95 32.70
N ALA A 22 -7.64 0.27 32.91
CA ALA A 22 -7.17 -0.10 34.24
C ALA A 22 -6.83 1.15 35.08
N PRO A 23 -7.39 1.28 36.30
CA PRO A 23 -7.15 2.42 37.18
C PRO A 23 -5.65 2.64 37.46
N ALA A 24 -5.24 3.91 37.59
CA ALA A 24 -3.86 4.28 37.89
C ALA A 24 -3.31 3.67 39.21
N SER A 25 -4.19 3.24 40.11
CA SER A 25 -3.83 2.54 41.34
C SER A 25 -3.26 1.13 41.12
N ILE A 26 -3.60 0.47 39.99
CA ILE A 26 -3.07 -0.85 39.66
C ILE A 26 -1.70 -0.68 39.01
N SER A 27 -0.69 -1.35 39.56
CA SER A 27 0.67 -1.31 39.04
C SER A 27 0.81 -2.08 37.72
N ASP A 28 1.78 -1.69 36.88
CA ASP A 28 2.03 -2.38 35.61
C ASP A 28 2.40 -3.86 35.81
N SER A 29 3.12 -4.18 36.90
CA SER A 29 3.55 -5.54 37.21
C SER A 29 2.39 -6.44 37.66
N GLU A 30 1.37 -5.87 38.33
CA GLU A 30 0.14 -6.60 38.65
C GLU A 30 -0.65 -6.97 37.39
N LEU A 31 -0.82 -6.01 36.46
CA LEU A 31 -1.45 -6.26 35.17
C LEU A 31 -0.65 -7.26 34.32
N ALA A 32 0.68 -7.17 34.34
CA ALA A 32 1.56 -8.08 33.62
C ALA A 32 1.37 -9.53 34.09
N ARG A 33 1.31 -9.74 35.41
CA ARG A 33 1.01 -11.04 36.03
C ARG A 33 -0.39 -11.53 35.70
N GLN A 34 -1.40 -10.64 35.72
CA GLN A 34 -2.78 -11.00 35.41
C GLN A 34 -2.94 -11.48 33.96
N TYR A 35 -2.35 -10.79 33.00
CA TYR A 35 -2.49 -11.08 31.57
C TYR A 35 -1.39 -12.00 31.02
N GLY A 36 -0.40 -12.39 31.83
CA GLY A 36 0.70 -13.27 31.41
C GLY A 36 1.58 -12.64 30.32
N VAL A 37 1.83 -11.34 30.41
CA VAL A 37 2.66 -10.58 29.45
C VAL A 37 3.76 -9.82 30.17
N SER A 38 4.71 -9.24 29.43
CA SER A 38 5.76 -8.42 30.03
C SER A 38 5.26 -7.06 30.50
N ASP A 39 5.88 -6.49 31.53
CA ASP A 39 5.64 -5.10 31.99
C ASP A 39 5.81 -4.09 30.84
N SER A 40 6.75 -4.32 29.93
CA SER A 40 6.95 -3.49 28.74
C SER A 40 5.75 -3.52 27.78
N THR A 41 5.05 -4.64 27.72
CA THR A 41 3.82 -4.80 26.92
C THR A 41 2.65 -4.07 27.58
N ILE A 42 2.53 -4.16 28.92
CA ILE A 42 1.53 -3.40 29.68
C ILE A 42 1.75 -1.91 29.48
N ARG A 43 2.95 -1.39 29.76
CA ARG A 43 3.31 0.02 29.58
C ARG A 43 2.98 0.50 28.17
N ARG A 44 3.36 -0.28 27.15
CA ARG A 44 3.08 0.07 25.74
C ARG A 44 1.58 0.27 25.49
N TRP A 45 0.73 -0.62 25.98
CA TRP A 45 -0.71 -0.55 25.70
C TRP A 45 -1.45 0.43 26.60
N ARG A 46 -1.05 0.53 27.87
CA ARG A 46 -1.62 1.46 28.85
C ARG A 46 -1.51 2.92 28.42
N TYR A 47 -0.37 3.30 27.85
CA TYR A 47 -0.08 4.69 27.46
C TYR A 47 -0.26 4.95 25.95
N ARG A 48 -0.85 4.01 25.20
CA ARG A 48 -1.21 4.24 23.79
C ARG A 48 -2.59 4.86 23.69
N ASP A 49 -2.79 5.64 22.64
CA ASP A 49 -4.10 6.25 22.33
C ASP A 49 -5.06 5.27 21.62
N ASP A 50 -4.54 4.16 21.09
CA ASP A 50 -5.29 3.20 20.27
C ASP A 50 -5.01 1.75 20.67
N VAL A 51 -5.99 0.87 20.47
CA VAL A 51 -5.92 -0.57 20.77
C VAL A 51 -5.65 -1.45 19.56
N HIS A 52 -5.64 -0.84 18.37
CA HIS A 52 -5.55 -1.55 17.10
C HIS A 52 -4.09 -1.72 16.66
N ASP A 53 -3.84 -2.70 15.79
CA ASP A 53 -2.52 -2.82 15.19
C ASP A 53 -2.34 -1.69 14.17
N ARG A 54 -1.33 -0.85 14.39
CA ARG A 54 -0.89 0.11 13.39
C ARG A 54 -0.30 -0.63 12.20
N SER A 55 -0.25 0.06 11.05
CA SER A 55 0.36 -0.51 9.87
C SER A 55 1.79 -0.99 10.15
N HIS A 56 2.08 -2.23 9.76
CA HIS A 56 3.43 -2.78 9.75
C HIS A 56 4.26 -2.25 8.57
N THR A 57 3.64 -1.48 7.67
CA THR A 57 4.38 -0.83 6.57
C THR A 57 5.22 0.31 7.11
N ARG A 58 6.50 0.34 6.73
CA ARG A 58 7.41 1.42 7.10
C ARG A 58 6.87 2.78 6.62
N HIS A 59 6.92 3.79 7.50
CA HIS A 59 6.45 5.16 7.19
C HIS A 59 7.16 5.78 5.98
N LYS A 60 8.46 5.49 5.81
CA LYS A 60 9.27 5.93 4.67
C LYS A 60 9.78 4.70 3.95
N LEU A 61 9.22 4.39 2.78
CA LEU A 61 9.73 3.31 1.95
C LEU A 61 11.03 3.76 1.29
N LEU A 62 12.06 2.93 1.37
CA LEU A 62 13.31 3.13 0.64
C LEU A 62 13.05 2.72 -0.81
N ALA A 63 12.54 3.65 -1.62
CA ALA A 63 12.34 3.44 -3.04
C ALA A 63 13.66 3.65 -3.79
N THR A 64 13.93 2.79 -4.77
CA THR A 64 15.09 2.92 -5.67
C THR A 64 14.90 4.07 -6.66
N LEU A 65 13.65 4.43 -6.96
CA LEU A 65 13.27 5.46 -7.91
C LEU A 65 12.88 6.74 -7.17
N THR A 66 13.22 7.89 -7.73
CA THR A 66 12.67 9.18 -7.27
C THR A 66 11.20 9.31 -7.70
N THR A 67 10.48 10.27 -7.13
CA THR A 67 9.06 10.49 -7.46
C THR A 67 8.87 10.86 -8.94
N GLU A 68 9.82 11.60 -9.49
CA GLU A 68 9.86 12.02 -10.90
C GLU A 68 10.10 10.82 -11.82
N GLN A 69 11.05 9.94 -11.47
CA GLN A 69 11.32 8.72 -12.23
C GLN A 69 10.12 7.76 -12.21
N GLU A 70 9.43 7.65 -11.06
CA GLU A 70 8.18 6.89 -10.98
C GLU A 70 7.13 7.48 -11.93
N ALA A 71 6.96 8.80 -11.95
CA ALA A 71 5.99 9.46 -12.83
C ALA A 71 6.29 9.21 -14.32
N VAL A 72 7.56 9.28 -14.73
CA VAL A 72 7.98 8.97 -16.11
C VAL A 72 7.64 7.53 -16.48
N LEU A 73 7.89 6.56 -15.59
CA LEU A 73 7.59 5.15 -15.86
C LEU A 73 6.10 4.84 -15.89
N ILE A 74 5.31 5.51 -15.04
CA ILE A 74 3.84 5.39 -15.05
C ILE A 74 3.31 5.93 -16.38
N ALA A 75 3.74 7.13 -16.78
CA ALA A 75 3.37 7.70 -18.06
C ALA A 75 3.78 6.79 -19.23
N ALA A 76 5.01 6.29 -19.24
CA ALA A 76 5.48 5.37 -20.28
C ALA A 76 4.61 4.10 -20.35
N ARG A 77 4.26 3.51 -19.20
CA ARG A 77 3.39 2.33 -19.16
C ARG A 77 1.98 2.61 -19.67
N GLU A 78 1.43 3.76 -19.32
CA GLU A 78 0.12 4.19 -19.81
C GLU A 78 0.23 4.43 -21.32
N PHE A 79 1.00 5.40 -21.80
CA PHE A 79 1.05 5.71 -23.24
C PHE A 79 1.47 4.55 -24.14
N LEU A 80 2.48 3.78 -23.74
CA LEU A 80 3.08 2.76 -24.61
C LEU A 80 2.56 1.34 -24.35
N ARG A 81 1.67 1.17 -23.36
CA ARG A 81 1.08 -0.13 -22.97
C ARG A 81 2.13 -1.23 -22.73
N LEU A 82 3.31 -0.85 -22.22
CA LEU A 82 4.44 -1.78 -22.05
C LEU A 82 4.17 -2.84 -20.99
N GLY A 83 4.59 -4.07 -21.30
CA GLY A 83 4.71 -5.16 -20.35
C GLY A 83 5.64 -4.80 -19.18
N LEU A 84 5.56 -5.55 -18.08
CA LEU A 84 6.45 -5.32 -16.94
C LEU A 84 7.93 -5.45 -17.33
N ASP A 85 8.24 -6.42 -18.20
CA ASP A 85 9.61 -6.72 -18.62
C ASP A 85 10.13 -5.70 -19.64
N ASP A 86 9.30 -5.27 -20.60
CA ASP A 86 9.67 -4.21 -21.54
C ASP A 86 9.86 -2.86 -20.84
N LEU A 87 8.96 -2.52 -19.91
CA LEU A 87 9.10 -1.33 -19.08
C LEU A 87 10.36 -1.39 -18.21
N LEU A 88 10.79 -2.58 -17.78
CA LEU A 88 12.03 -2.76 -17.03
C LEU A 88 13.26 -2.46 -17.90
N VAL A 89 13.25 -2.86 -19.18
CA VAL A 89 14.33 -2.52 -20.12
C VAL A 89 14.42 -1.01 -20.27
N VAL A 90 13.30 -0.33 -20.55
CA VAL A 90 13.24 1.14 -20.66
C VAL A 90 13.71 1.81 -19.36
N ALA A 91 13.25 1.33 -18.20
CA ALA A 91 13.63 1.89 -16.91
C ALA A 91 15.13 1.79 -16.64
N ARG A 92 15.75 0.66 -16.99
CA ARG A 92 17.19 0.44 -16.79
C ARG A 92 18.03 1.28 -17.72
N GLU A 93 17.61 1.39 -18.97
CA GLU A 93 18.35 2.15 -19.98
C GLU A 93 18.35 3.64 -19.66
N PHE A 94 17.21 4.21 -19.27
CA PHE A 94 17.06 5.66 -19.21
C PHE A 94 17.02 6.27 -17.80
N LEU A 95 16.75 5.50 -16.74
CA LEU A 95 16.48 6.07 -15.41
C LEU A 95 17.29 5.44 -14.29
N ALA A 96 17.31 4.12 -14.19
CA ALA A 96 17.88 3.39 -13.06
C ALA A 96 18.45 2.02 -13.49
N PRO A 97 19.73 1.96 -13.89
CA PRO A 97 20.37 0.74 -14.40
C PRO A 97 20.28 -0.46 -13.45
N GLN A 98 20.35 -0.20 -12.14
CA GLN A 98 20.27 -1.19 -11.08
C GLN A 98 18.84 -1.58 -10.67
N LEU A 99 17.80 -1.10 -11.37
CA LEU A 99 16.42 -1.40 -11.00
C LEU A 99 16.13 -2.90 -11.11
N SER A 100 15.55 -3.47 -10.06
CA SER A 100 15.08 -4.86 -10.09
C SER A 100 13.65 -4.96 -10.59
N ARG A 101 13.32 -6.07 -11.25
CA ARG A 101 11.96 -6.40 -11.70
C ARG A 101 10.94 -6.30 -10.56
N SER A 102 11.29 -6.86 -9.39
CA SER A 102 10.42 -6.83 -8.21
C SER A 102 10.24 -5.42 -7.65
N ALA A 103 11.27 -4.57 -7.69
CA ALA A 103 11.14 -3.17 -7.28
C ALA A 103 10.19 -2.41 -8.21
N LEU A 104 10.32 -2.60 -9.53
CA LEU A 104 9.41 -2.02 -10.52
C LEU A 104 7.96 -2.49 -10.28
N HIS A 105 7.74 -3.79 -10.15
CA HIS A 105 6.40 -4.33 -9.89
C HIS A 105 5.78 -3.80 -8.58
N ARG A 106 6.56 -3.76 -7.49
CA ARG A 106 6.08 -3.17 -6.21
C ARG A 106 5.79 -1.69 -6.33
N MET A 107 6.55 -0.93 -7.13
CA MET A 107 6.28 0.48 -7.39
C MET A 107 4.93 0.64 -8.11
N LEU A 108 4.70 -0.09 -9.20
CA LEU A 108 3.44 -0.03 -9.94
C LEU A 108 2.23 -0.40 -9.07
N LYS A 109 2.36 -1.44 -8.23
CA LYS A 109 1.31 -1.82 -7.27
C LYS A 109 1.08 -0.75 -6.21
N ARG A 110 2.15 -0.17 -5.64
CA ARG A 110 2.05 0.88 -4.63
C ARG A 110 1.42 2.16 -5.17
N ARG A 111 1.68 2.47 -6.44
CA ARG A 111 1.14 3.65 -7.15
C ARG A 111 -0.21 3.37 -7.80
N GLU A 112 -0.81 2.18 -7.54
CA GLU A 112 -2.13 1.77 -8.04
C GLU A 112 -2.27 1.89 -9.57
N VAL A 113 -1.16 1.64 -10.28
CA VAL A 113 -1.12 1.76 -11.74
C VAL A 113 -1.99 0.67 -12.35
N PRO A 114 -2.89 1.02 -13.29
CA PRO A 114 -3.76 0.03 -13.92
C PRO A 114 -2.96 -1.07 -14.62
N THR A 115 -3.55 -2.25 -14.61
CA THR A 115 -3.08 -3.39 -15.38
C THR A 115 -3.24 -3.13 -16.87
N LEU A 116 -2.47 -3.83 -17.70
CA LEU A 116 -2.60 -3.70 -19.15
C LEU A 116 -4.00 -4.10 -19.65
N ALA A 117 -4.66 -5.05 -18.97
CA ALA A 117 -6.03 -5.42 -19.29
C ALA A 117 -7.03 -4.28 -18.99
N GLU A 118 -6.86 -3.57 -17.88
CA GLU A 118 -7.68 -2.40 -17.55
C GLU A 118 -7.42 -1.24 -18.51
N LEU A 119 -6.16 -1.01 -18.88
CA LEU A 119 -5.81 0.01 -19.88
C LEU A 119 -6.40 -0.32 -21.25
N ALA A 120 -6.34 -1.57 -21.69
CA ALA A 120 -6.95 -2.01 -22.94
C ALA A 120 -8.48 -1.86 -22.94
N ARG A 121 -9.15 -2.08 -21.79
CA ARG A 121 -10.60 -1.81 -21.67
C ARG A 121 -10.91 -0.33 -21.80
N ARG A 122 -10.11 0.55 -21.18
CA ARG A 122 -10.26 2.00 -21.34
C ARG A 122 -10.12 2.42 -22.80
N ASP A 123 -9.13 1.87 -23.52
CA ASP A 123 -8.97 2.14 -24.96
C ASP A 123 -10.20 1.74 -25.77
N THR A 124 -10.88 0.65 -25.41
CA THR A 124 -12.12 0.22 -26.08
C THR A 124 -13.34 1.06 -25.70
N GLU A 125 -13.39 1.59 -24.48
CA GLU A 125 -14.50 2.42 -23.97
C GLU A 125 -14.38 3.87 -24.48
N ASP A 126 -13.16 4.42 -24.52
CA ASP A 126 -12.83 5.71 -25.12
C ASP A 126 -12.84 5.65 -26.67
N GLY A 127 -12.86 4.43 -27.21
CA GLY A 127 -12.87 4.10 -28.63
C GLY A 127 -14.23 4.20 -29.32
N GLU A 128 -15.19 4.95 -28.78
CA GLU A 128 -16.29 5.44 -29.62
C GLU A 128 -15.66 6.42 -30.63
N ALA A 129 -15.33 5.88 -31.81
CA ALA A 129 -14.63 6.61 -32.86
C ALA A 129 -15.23 8.00 -33.00
N PRO A 130 -14.42 9.07 -33.11
CA PRO A 130 -14.96 10.40 -33.33
C PRO A 130 -15.94 10.29 -34.49
N LYS A 131 -17.21 10.65 -34.25
CA LYS A 131 -18.24 10.70 -35.30
C LYS A 131 -17.78 11.75 -36.29
N HIS A 132 -16.93 11.34 -37.21
CA HIS A 132 -16.50 12.18 -38.31
C HIS A 132 -17.78 12.54 -39.05
N LYS A 133 -18.09 13.84 -39.06
CA LYS A 133 -19.22 14.33 -39.82
C LYS A 133 -18.99 13.91 -41.28
N PRO A 134 -19.93 13.19 -41.92
CA PRO A 134 -19.83 12.90 -43.33
C PRO A 134 -19.71 14.22 -44.09
N PHE A 135 -19.03 14.19 -45.24
CA PHE A 135 -18.80 15.38 -46.07
C PHE A 135 -20.09 16.19 -46.38
N ARG A 136 -21.26 15.55 -46.31
CA ARG A 136 -22.58 16.16 -46.52
C ARG A 136 -23.02 17.13 -45.41
N ASP A 137 -22.40 17.09 -44.24
CA ASP A 137 -22.78 17.93 -43.08
C ASP A 137 -22.01 19.26 -43.03
N TYR A 138 -21.17 19.55 -44.02
CA TYR A 138 -20.40 20.81 -44.12
C TYR A 138 -21.13 21.92 -44.91
N VAL A 139 -22.36 21.69 -45.37
CA VAL A 139 -23.16 22.63 -46.18
C VAL A 139 -24.27 23.23 -45.35
#